data_AF-A0A091MPM8-F1
#
_entry.id   AF-A0A091MPM8-F1
#
_cell.length_a   1.000
_cell.length_b   1.000
_cell.length_c   1.000
_cell.angle_alpha   90.00
_cell.angle_beta   90.00
_cell.angle_gamma   90.00
#
_symmetry.space_group_name_H-M   'P 1'
#
loop_
_entity.id
_entity.type
_entity.pdbx_description
1 polymer ?
#
loop_
_entity_poly.entity_id
_entity_poly.type
_entity_poly.pdbx_seq_one_letter_code
_entity_poly.pdbx_strand_id
1 'polypeptide(L)'
;AAGAIRPLVSTVIASAADGCLDHSLERARYRASEMPQAFLFDIIYEAYQQCTDYDLDYGTECLHLALKYSKTNAKLVEGTADLWKVTYKRDLYAAESIIKDNLSQQVCVISDAKEAVAQVGFLLPESLKKQIKVDAISVPLSKNDIHLQNILSGQCYNFVCIDDKKCAIQGTQQLVDMLEKSDIPLLYPVVLISVHLDISENTSSSIGMEELTRIKKFARETKKKNILVYGLLIQYKVCNYF
;
A
#
# COMPACT_ATOMS: atom_id res chain seq x y z
N ALA A 1 -29.40 2.63 14.35
CA ALA A 1 -28.10 3.32 14.27
C ALA A 1 -27.02 2.44 14.87
N ALA A 2 -25.79 2.51 14.36
CA ALA A 2 -24.63 1.84 14.92
C ALA A 2 -23.36 2.64 14.63
N GLY A 3 -22.35 2.53 15.48
CA GLY A 3 -21.09 3.24 15.32
C GLY A 3 -19.91 2.46 15.87
N ALA A 4 -18.76 2.61 15.21
CA ALA A 4 -17.51 2.07 15.69
C ALA A 4 -17.04 2.81 16.95
N ILE A 5 -16.49 2.07 17.91
CA ILE A 5 -15.90 2.62 19.13
C ILE A 5 -14.51 2.05 19.37
N ARG A 6 -13.70 2.82 20.11
CA ARG A 6 -12.39 2.41 20.62
C ARG A 6 -12.26 2.68 22.12
N PRO A 7 -11.45 1.88 22.83
CA PRO A 7 -11.11 2.19 24.21
C PRO A 7 -10.33 3.51 24.29
N LEU A 8 -10.55 4.27 25.36
CA LEU A 8 -9.79 5.49 25.63
C LEU A 8 -8.35 5.15 26.02
N VAL A 9 -7.39 5.77 25.32
CA VAL A 9 -5.96 5.63 25.64
C VAL A 9 -5.60 6.48 26.86
N SER A 10 -6.10 7.71 26.91
CA SER A 10 -5.83 8.67 28.00
C SER A 10 -7.03 8.82 28.94
N THR A 11 -6.77 9.26 30.17
CA THR A 11 -7.81 9.70 31.11
C THR A 11 -8.49 10.95 30.57
N VAL A 12 -9.83 11.00 30.66
CA VAL A 12 -10.61 12.17 30.27
C VAL A 12 -10.84 13.03 31.51
N ILE A 13 -10.45 14.29 31.42
CA ILE A 13 -10.59 15.28 32.49
C ILE A 13 -11.38 16.48 31.99
N ALA A 14 -12.13 17.11 32.89
CA ALA A 14 -12.71 18.42 32.67
C ALA A 14 -11.78 19.51 33.23
N SER A 15 -11.67 20.62 32.50
CA SER A 15 -10.94 21.81 32.94
C SER A 15 -11.94 22.84 33.49
N ALA A 16 -11.63 23.41 34.65
CA ALA A 16 -12.29 24.61 35.14
C ALA A 16 -11.88 25.85 34.31
N ALA A 17 -12.62 26.95 34.48
CA ALA A 17 -12.43 28.19 33.71
C ALA A 17 -11.06 28.87 33.95
N ASP A 18 -10.41 28.58 35.08
CA ASP A 18 -9.07 29.06 35.44
C ASP A 18 -7.94 28.15 34.92
N GLY A 19 -8.28 27.08 34.19
CA GLY A 19 -7.33 26.11 33.65
C GLY A 19 -6.91 25.01 34.65
N CYS A 20 -7.54 24.95 35.83
CA CYS A 20 -7.30 23.89 36.81
C CYS A 20 -8.13 22.63 36.49
N LEU A 21 -7.70 21.50 37.07
CA LEU A 21 -8.47 20.25 37.03
C LEU A 21 -9.78 20.42 37.83
N ASP A 22 -10.91 20.15 37.18
CA ASP A 22 -12.22 20.07 37.85
C ASP A 22 -12.50 18.64 38.31
N HIS A 23 -12.72 17.73 37.36
CA HIS A 23 -12.96 16.31 37.65
C HIS A 23 -12.41 15.38 36.57
N SER A 24 -12.40 14.08 36.87
CA SER A 24 -11.93 13.01 35.97
C SER A 24 -13.03 11.98 35.78
N LEU A 25 -13.19 11.51 34.54
CA LEU A 25 -14.16 10.46 34.21
C LEU A 25 -13.59 9.06 34.46
N GLU A 26 -14.46 8.14 34.89
CA GLU A 26 -14.10 6.73 35.06
C GLU A 26 -13.87 6.06 33.70
N ARG A 27 -12.62 6.05 33.23
CA ARG A 27 -12.22 5.63 31.87
C ARG A 27 -12.85 4.33 31.39
N ALA A 28 -13.03 3.33 32.28
CA ALA A 28 -13.62 2.03 31.94
C ALA A 28 -15.07 2.12 31.42
N ARG A 29 -15.81 3.17 31.77
CA ARG A 29 -17.21 3.39 31.37
C ARG A 29 -17.37 4.19 30.08
N TYR A 30 -16.31 4.84 29.60
CA TYR A 30 -16.36 5.71 28.43
C TYR A 30 -15.56 5.12 27.26
N ARG A 31 -15.90 5.56 26.05
CA ARG A 31 -15.29 5.10 24.79
C ARG A 31 -15.08 6.31 23.88
N ALA A 32 -14.07 6.21 23.02
CA ALA A 32 -13.94 7.11 21.88
C ALA A 32 -14.89 6.63 20.79
N SER A 33 -15.71 7.54 20.27
CA SER A 33 -16.51 7.29 19.07
C SER A 33 -15.64 7.48 17.84
N GLU A 34 -15.68 6.50 16.93
CA GLU A 34 -14.91 6.51 15.68
C GLU A 34 -15.86 6.31 14.49
N MET A 35 -15.30 6.46 13.28
CA MET A 35 -15.98 6.13 12.03
C MET A 35 -15.53 4.72 11.56
N PRO A 36 -16.36 3.98 10.79
CA PRO A 36 -17.64 4.39 10.22
C PRO A 36 -18.81 4.32 11.22
N GLN A 37 -19.86 5.07 10.91
CA GLN A 37 -21.17 4.99 11.53
C GLN A 37 -22.23 4.71 10.47
N ALA A 38 -23.29 4.02 10.85
CA ALA A 38 -24.36 3.60 9.95
C ALA A 38 -25.74 3.82 10.56
N PHE A 39 -26.67 4.27 9.73
CA PHE A 39 -28.03 4.63 10.12
C PHE A 39 -29.02 4.10 9.09
N LEU A 40 -30.23 3.75 9.55
CA LEU A 40 -31.37 3.76 8.63
C LEU A 40 -31.58 5.22 8.21
N PHE A 41 -31.76 5.44 6.91
CA PHE A 41 -31.81 6.78 6.34
C PHE A 41 -32.88 7.64 7.01
N ASP A 42 -34.11 7.13 7.13
CA ASP A 42 -35.24 7.85 7.71
C ASP A 42 -34.93 8.33 9.14
N ILE A 43 -34.29 7.48 9.96
CA ILE A 43 -33.95 7.81 11.36
C ILE A 43 -33.02 9.01 11.43
N ILE A 44 -31.93 9.00 10.66
CA ILE A 44 -30.93 10.08 10.72
C ILE A 44 -31.45 11.33 10.03
N TYR A 45 -32.20 11.17 8.93
CA TYR A 45 -32.82 12.28 8.22
C TYR A 45 -33.83 13.03 9.10
N GLU A 46 -34.75 12.32 9.76
CA GLU A 46 -35.69 12.91 10.72
C GLU A 46 -34.99 13.57 11.91
N ALA A 47 -33.86 13.02 12.37
CA ALA A 47 -33.07 13.62 13.44
C ALA A 47 -32.49 14.98 13.02
N TYR A 48 -31.99 15.09 11.79
CA TYR A 48 -31.50 16.36 11.23
C TYR A 48 -32.63 17.36 10.95
N GLN A 49 -33.82 16.91 10.55
CA GLN A 49 -34.97 17.80 10.36
C GLN A 49 -35.43 18.47 11.67
N GLN A 50 -35.22 17.81 12.81
CA GLN A 50 -35.64 18.29 14.13
C GLN A 50 -34.51 18.96 14.93
N CYS A 51 -33.26 18.87 14.46
CA CYS A 51 -32.13 19.39 15.20
C CYS A 51 -32.21 20.92 15.36
N THR A 52 -31.78 21.43 16.51
CA THR A 52 -31.70 22.88 16.71
C THR A 52 -30.46 23.42 16.00
N ASP A 53 -30.48 24.70 15.62
CA ASP A 53 -29.31 25.36 15.02
C ASP A 53 -28.06 25.20 15.92
N TYR A 54 -28.25 25.28 17.24
CA TYR A 54 -27.18 25.05 18.21
C TYR A 54 -26.56 23.63 18.09
N ASP A 55 -27.39 22.59 18.01
CA ASP A 55 -26.89 21.22 17.89
C ASP A 55 -26.26 20.96 16.52
N LEU A 56 -26.72 21.65 15.47
CA LEU A 56 -26.14 21.58 14.14
C LEU A 56 -24.75 22.23 14.08
N ASP A 57 -24.57 23.36 14.76
CA ASP A 57 -23.32 24.12 14.77
C ASP A 57 -22.26 23.54 15.73
N TYR A 58 -22.68 23.04 16.90
CA TYR A 58 -21.77 22.63 17.97
C TYR A 58 -21.80 21.12 18.27
N GLY A 59 -22.78 20.38 17.74
CA GLY A 59 -22.85 18.93 17.90
C GLY A 59 -21.75 18.22 17.13
N THR A 60 -21.08 17.27 17.77
CA THR A 60 -19.96 16.52 17.18
C THR A 60 -20.27 15.05 16.92
N GLU A 61 -21.47 14.56 17.28
CA GLU A 61 -21.79 13.13 17.31
C GLU A 61 -23.17 12.80 16.73
N CYS A 62 -23.18 12.15 15.56
CA CYS A 62 -24.42 11.78 14.85
C CYS A 62 -25.23 10.71 15.62
N LEU A 63 -24.58 9.81 16.36
CA LEU A 63 -25.28 8.83 17.20
C LEU A 63 -26.05 9.53 18.33
N HIS A 64 -25.52 10.64 18.85
CA HIS A 64 -26.19 11.45 19.86
C HIS A 64 -27.41 12.17 19.27
N LEU A 65 -27.30 12.67 18.03
CA LEU A 65 -28.41 13.28 17.32
C LEU A 65 -29.57 12.29 17.14
N ALA A 66 -29.28 11.08 16.63
CA ALA A 66 -30.28 10.02 16.46
C ALA A 66 -30.91 9.58 17.79
N LEU A 67 -30.15 9.59 18.88
CA LEU A 67 -30.66 9.32 20.22
C LEU A 67 -31.60 10.43 20.71
N LYS A 68 -31.19 11.70 20.55
CA LYS A 68 -31.90 12.88 21.08
C LYS A 68 -33.21 13.14 20.34
N TYR A 69 -33.19 13.09 19.01
CA TYR A 69 -34.32 13.52 18.17
C TYR A 69 -35.18 12.37 17.62
N SER A 70 -34.62 11.16 17.51
CA SER A 70 -35.32 9.99 16.98
C SER A 70 -35.38 8.81 17.96
N LYS A 71 -35.01 9.04 19.24
CA LYS A 71 -35.01 8.06 20.35
C LYS A 71 -34.32 6.74 20.00
N THR A 72 -33.37 6.78 19.08
CA THR A 72 -32.72 5.58 18.56
C THR A 72 -31.44 5.31 19.35
N ASN A 73 -31.46 4.27 20.17
CA ASN A 73 -30.27 3.82 20.89
C ASN A 73 -29.32 3.08 19.92
N ALA A 74 -28.14 3.66 19.69
CA ALA A 74 -27.18 3.11 18.74
C ALA A 74 -26.46 1.88 19.31
N LYS A 75 -26.23 0.87 18.46
CA LYS A 75 -25.33 -0.22 18.80
C LYS A 75 -23.88 0.24 18.69
N LEU A 76 -23.14 0.16 19.79
CA LEU A 76 -21.69 0.41 19.79
C LEU A 76 -20.96 -0.88 19.38
N VAL A 77 -20.08 -0.77 18.38
CA VAL A 77 -19.35 -1.89 17.78
C VAL A 77 -17.85 -1.66 17.99
N GLU A 78 -17.14 -2.66 18.53
CA GLU A 78 -15.69 -2.55 18.74
C GLU A 78 -14.94 -2.46 17.41
N GLY A 79 -14.16 -1.39 17.24
CA GLY A 79 -13.35 -1.13 16.06
C GLY A 79 -11.89 -1.59 16.20
N THR A 80 -11.22 -1.79 15.07
CA THR A 80 -9.78 -2.06 15.03
C THR A 80 -8.97 -0.80 15.35
N ALA A 81 -7.68 -0.96 15.62
CA ALA A 81 -6.81 0.19 15.82
C ALA A 81 -6.82 1.15 14.61
N ASP A 82 -7.00 0.62 13.40
CA ASP A 82 -6.91 1.32 12.11
C ASP A 82 -7.94 2.42 11.87
N LEU A 83 -8.96 2.52 12.72
CA LEU A 83 -10.02 3.52 12.60
C LEU A 83 -9.65 4.92 13.14
N TRP A 84 -8.38 5.17 13.48
CA TRP A 84 -7.98 6.50 13.96
C TRP A 84 -8.10 7.55 12.85
N LYS A 85 -8.50 8.76 13.24
CA LYS A 85 -8.49 9.93 12.35
C LYS A 85 -7.09 10.51 12.23
N VAL A 86 -6.58 10.65 11.01
CA VAL A 86 -5.35 11.39 10.71
C VAL A 86 -5.57 12.88 11.01
N THR A 87 -4.99 13.38 12.10
CA THR A 87 -5.23 14.74 12.61
C THR A 87 -3.94 15.55 12.66
N TYR A 88 -2.82 14.92 13.02
CA TYR A 88 -1.51 15.55 13.21
C TYR A 88 -0.49 15.05 12.18
N LYS A 89 0.64 15.77 12.07
CA LYS A 89 1.75 15.39 11.18
C LYS A 89 2.30 13.98 11.47
N ARG A 90 2.36 13.57 12.73
CA ARG A 90 2.80 12.22 13.12
C ARG A 90 1.85 11.14 12.58
N ASP A 91 0.57 11.45 12.45
CA ASP A 91 -0.43 10.52 11.94
C ASP A 91 -0.24 10.32 10.44
N LEU A 92 0.24 11.35 9.70
CA LEU A 92 0.66 11.19 8.30
C LEU A 92 1.81 10.20 8.17
N TYR A 93 2.83 10.25 9.05
CA TYR A 93 3.94 9.30 9.01
C TYR A 93 3.48 7.87 9.30
N ALA A 94 2.57 7.70 10.25
CA ALA A 94 1.98 6.39 10.56
C ALA A 94 1.17 5.86 9.37
N ALA A 95 0.26 6.68 8.81
CA ALA A 95 -0.54 6.31 7.65
C ALA A 95 0.32 5.99 6.42
N GLU A 96 1.33 6.81 6.14
CA GLU A 96 2.28 6.57 5.03
C GLU A 96 3.01 5.24 5.21
N SER A 97 3.47 4.94 6.44
CA SER A 97 4.18 3.69 6.73
C SER A 97 3.28 2.47 6.54
N ILE A 98 2.03 2.54 7.01
CA ILE A 98 1.05 1.44 6.88
C ILE A 98 0.67 1.22 5.42
N ILE A 99 0.46 2.29 4.66
CA ILE A 99 0.21 2.19 3.21
C ILE A 99 1.39 1.51 2.53
N LYS A 100 2.63 1.95 2.79
CA LYS A 100 3.83 1.35 2.19
C LYS A 100 4.00 -0.12 2.59
N ASP A 101 3.74 -0.46 3.85
CA ASP A 101 3.83 -1.84 4.34
C ASP A 101 2.81 -2.76 3.63
N ASN A 102 1.56 -2.31 3.51
CA ASN A 102 0.52 -3.03 2.77
C ASN A 102 0.87 -3.22 1.29
N LEU A 103 1.38 -2.17 0.64
CA LEU A 103 1.82 -2.23 -0.76
C LEU A 103 3.05 -3.14 -0.95
N SER A 104 3.82 -3.40 0.10
CA SER A 104 5.06 -4.21 0.06
C SER A 104 4.81 -5.71 0.27
N GLN A 105 3.57 -6.13 0.55
CA GLN A 105 3.25 -7.53 0.83
C GLN A 105 3.31 -8.44 -0.41
N GLN A 106 3.30 -7.87 -1.62
CA GLN A 106 3.32 -8.64 -2.87
C GLN A 106 4.44 -8.18 -3.81
N VAL A 107 5.07 -9.16 -4.47
CA VAL A 107 6.08 -8.94 -5.51
C VAL A 107 5.83 -9.84 -6.72
N CYS A 108 5.85 -9.25 -7.91
CA CYS A 108 5.72 -9.97 -9.17
C CYS A 108 7.11 -10.10 -9.82
N VAL A 109 7.60 -11.31 -9.94
CA VAL A 109 8.84 -11.63 -10.64
C VAL A 109 8.49 -11.98 -12.08
N ILE A 110 9.11 -11.29 -13.02
CA ILE A 110 8.91 -11.45 -14.45
C ILE A 110 10.21 -11.94 -15.06
N SER A 111 10.16 -13.06 -15.78
CA SER A 111 11.34 -13.65 -16.42
C SER A 111 11.10 -13.97 -17.89
N ASP A 112 12.14 -13.81 -18.72
CA ASP A 112 12.16 -14.31 -20.09
C ASP A 112 12.33 -15.84 -20.12
N ALA A 113 11.83 -16.49 -21.17
CA ALA A 113 11.77 -17.95 -21.33
C ALA A 113 13.13 -18.63 -21.62
N LYS A 114 14.26 -17.91 -21.49
CA LYS A 114 15.59 -18.49 -21.65
C LYS A 114 15.97 -19.32 -20.43
N GLU A 115 16.48 -20.53 -20.64
CA GLU A 115 16.66 -21.58 -19.61
C GLU A 115 17.38 -21.11 -18.31
N ALA A 116 18.51 -20.41 -18.42
CA ALA A 116 19.23 -19.89 -17.23
C ALA A 116 18.49 -18.74 -16.51
N VAL A 117 17.80 -17.88 -17.26
CA VAL A 117 16.98 -16.78 -16.72
C VAL A 117 15.71 -17.34 -16.08
N ALA A 118 15.12 -18.37 -16.66
CA ALA A 118 13.97 -19.08 -16.14
C ALA A 118 14.28 -19.79 -14.82
N GLN A 119 15.47 -20.39 -14.68
CA GLN A 119 15.89 -21.01 -13.41
C GLN A 119 15.99 -19.97 -12.28
N VAL A 120 16.61 -18.81 -12.54
CA VAL A 120 16.68 -17.73 -11.55
C VAL A 120 15.30 -17.10 -11.29
N GLY A 121 14.47 -16.95 -12.33
CA GLY A 121 13.09 -16.47 -12.22
C GLY A 121 12.16 -17.39 -11.44
N PHE A 122 12.52 -18.66 -11.28
CA PHE A 122 11.85 -19.61 -10.40
C PHE A 122 12.41 -19.59 -8.97
N LEU A 123 13.74 -19.53 -8.82
CA LEU A 123 14.39 -19.57 -7.51
C LEU A 123 14.24 -18.27 -6.70
N LEU A 124 14.20 -17.11 -7.38
CA LEU A 124 14.10 -15.81 -6.73
C LEU A 124 12.77 -15.62 -5.96
N PRO A 125 11.58 -15.91 -6.53
CA PRO A 125 10.33 -15.88 -5.78
C PRO A 125 10.37 -16.73 -4.51
N GLU A 126 10.91 -17.95 -4.59
CA GLU A 126 11.02 -18.86 -3.45
C GLU A 126 11.96 -18.34 -2.36
N SER A 127 13.07 -17.72 -2.77
CA SER A 127 13.98 -17.05 -1.83
C SER A 127 13.32 -15.85 -1.16
N LEU A 128 12.56 -15.04 -1.91
CA LEU A 128 11.84 -13.87 -1.38
C LEU A 128 10.76 -14.30 -0.37
N LYS A 129 9.93 -15.29 -0.69
CA LYS A 129 8.94 -15.85 0.24
C LYS A 129 9.58 -16.30 1.56
N LYS A 130 10.73 -16.98 1.50
CA LYS A 130 11.44 -17.49 2.68
C LYS A 130 12.07 -16.38 3.52
N GLN A 131 12.68 -15.38 2.88
CA GLN A 131 13.48 -14.38 3.60
C GLN A 131 12.65 -13.19 4.09
N ILE A 132 11.68 -12.73 3.31
CA ILE A 132 10.95 -11.48 3.59
C ILE A 132 9.44 -11.68 3.76
N LYS A 133 8.94 -12.93 3.74
CA LYS A 133 7.52 -13.29 3.97
C LYS A 133 6.52 -12.52 3.10
N VAL A 134 6.88 -12.28 1.85
CA VAL A 134 6.00 -11.64 0.86
C VAL A 134 5.39 -12.69 -0.06
N ASP A 135 4.20 -12.39 -0.59
CA ASP A 135 3.62 -13.18 -1.67
C ASP A 135 4.38 -12.88 -2.96
N ALA A 136 5.14 -13.88 -3.44
CA ALA A 136 5.88 -13.77 -4.69
C ALA A 136 5.22 -14.60 -5.81
N ILE A 137 4.90 -13.95 -6.92
CA ILE A 137 4.31 -14.56 -8.12
C ILE A 137 5.36 -14.53 -9.22
N SER A 138 5.52 -15.63 -9.98
CA SER A 138 6.40 -15.68 -11.14
C SER A 138 5.56 -15.72 -12.41
N VAL A 139 5.82 -14.81 -13.35
CA VAL A 139 5.07 -14.67 -14.61
C VAL A 139 6.04 -14.60 -15.79
N PRO A 140 5.84 -15.41 -16.85
CA PRO A 140 6.63 -15.27 -18.06
C PRO A 140 6.28 -13.97 -18.79
N LEU A 141 7.27 -13.27 -19.34
CA LEU A 141 7.02 -12.06 -20.12
C LEU A 141 6.46 -12.43 -21.51
N SER A 142 5.13 -12.39 -21.67
CA SER A 142 4.48 -12.54 -22.97
C SER A 142 3.60 -11.33 -23.31
N LYS A 143 3.52 -10.96 -24.59
CA LYS A 143 2.88 -9.70 -25.05
C LYS A 143 1.38 -9.58 -24.74
N ASN A 144 0.71 -10.67 -24.35
CA ASN A 144 -0.75 -10.75 -24.18
C ASN A 144 -1.16 -11.40 -22.84
N ASP A 145 -0.34 -11.28 -21.79
CA ASP A 145 -0.63 -11.99 -20.55
C ASP A 145 -1.78 -11.34 -19.76
N ILE A 146 -2.93 -12.01 -19.77
CA ILE A 146 -4.12 -11.66 -18.98
C ILE A 146 -3.78 -11.64 -17.48
N HIS A 147 -2.83 -12.46 -17.03
CA HIS A 147 -2.38 -12.44 -15.64
C HIS A 147 -1.66 -11.14 -15.29
N LEU A 148 -0.82 -10.60 -16.19
CA LEU A 148 -0.18 -9.31 -15.97
C LEU A 148 -1.23 -8.19 -15.92
N GLN A 149 -2.21 -8.18 -16.82
CA GLN A 149 -3.29 -7.19 -16.78
C GLN A 149 -4.12 -7.26 -15.49
N ASN A 150 -4.38 -8.47 -14.96
CA ASN A 150 -5.07 -8.66 -13.68
C ASN A 150 -4.22 -8.28 -12.46
N ILE A 151 -2.90 -8.40 -12.55
CA ILE A 151 -1.96 -7.97 -11.50
C ILE A 151 -1.86 -6.44 -11.50
N LEU A 152 -1.85 -5.84 -12.68
CA LEU A 152 -1.85 -4.39 -12.90
C LEU A 152 -3.17 -3.71 -12.47
N SER A 153 -4.29 -4.43 -12.44
CA SER A 153 -5.60 -3.88 -12.08
C SER A 153 -5.84 -3.71 -10.58
N GLY A 154 -4.85 -3.95 -9.71
CA GLY A 154 -4.86 -3.40 -8.36
C GLY A 154 -4.26 -4.24 -7.23
N GLN A 155 -3.39 -5.21 -7.50
CA GLN A 155 -2.85 -6.08 -6.44
C GLN A 155 -1.33 -6.04 -6.27
N CYS A 156 -0.56 -5.69 -7.30
CA CYS A 156 0.90 -5.61 -7.18
C CYS A 156 1.48 -4.29 -7.67
N TYR A 157 2.34 -3.70 -6.85
CA TYR A 157 3.06 -2.46 -7.16
C TYR A 157 4.59 -2.67 -7.20
N ASN A 158 5.08 -3.89 -6.94
CA ASN A 158 6.50 -4.20 -6.91
C ASN A 158 6.80 -5.28 -7.95
N PHE A 159 7.60 -4.93 -8.95
CA PHE A 159 7.95 -5.79 -10.07
C PHE A 159 9.45 -6.02 -10.11
N VAL A 160 9.84 -7.25 -10.39
CA VAL A 160 11.23 -7.65 -10.56
C VAL A 160 11.37 -8.29 -11.93
N CYS A 161 11.94 -7.55 -12.88
CA CYS A 161 12.19 -8.07 -14.23
C CYS A 161 13.59 -8.66 -14.29
N ILE A 162 13.72 -9.93 -14.67
CA ILE A 162 14.99 -10.62 -14.80
C ILE A 162 15.33 -10.72 -16.29
N ASP A 163 16.36 -9.99 -16.69
CA ASP A 163 16.85 -9.93 -18.05
C ASP A 163 18.27 -10.56 -18.15
N ASP A 164 18.53 -11.29 -19.24
CA ASP A 164 19.87 -11.71 -19.64
C ASP A 164 20.71 -10.45 -20.00
N LYS A 165 22.00 -10.44 -19.65
CA LYS A 165 22.94 -9.35 -19.97
C LYS A 165 22.91 -8.94 -21.44
N LYS A 166 22.61 -9.88 -22.35
CA LYS A 166 22.48 -9.60 -23.80
C LYS A 166 21.20 -8.83 -24.21
N CYS A 167 20.15 -8.86 -23.39
CA CYS A 167 18.83 -8.28 -23.68
C CYS A 167 18.62 -6.89 -23.06
N ALA A 168 19.60 -6.33 -22.35
CA ALA A 168 19.54 -5.00 -21.74
C ALA A 168 18.26 -4.77 -20.90
N ILE A 169 17.57 -3.64 -21.08
CA ILE A 169 16.35 -3.21 -20.37
C ILE A 169 15.06 -3.63 -21.09
N GLN A 170 15.11 -4.60 -22.01
CA GLN A 170 13.99 -4.91 -22.91
C GLN A 170 12.74 -5.39 -22.15
N GLY A 171 12.89 -6.26 -21.15
CA GLY A 171 11.75 -6.72 -20.36
C GLY A 171 11.13 -5.61 -19.52
N THR A 172 12.01 -4.82 -18.89
CA THR A 172 11.65 -3.61 -18.13
C THR A 172 10.90 -2.57 -18.99
N GLN A 173 11.36 -2.31 -20.22
CA GLN A 173 10.70 -1.39 -21.16
C GLN A 173 9.33 -1.90 -21.58
N GLN A 174 9.19 -3.20 -21.87
CA GLN A 174 7.91 -3.79 -22.27
C GLN A 174 6.86 -3.65 -21.16
N LEU A 175 7.24 -3.88 -19.91
CA LEU A 175 6.32 -3.70 -18.78
C LEU A 175 5.89 -2.24 -18.62
N VAL A 176 6.83 -1.30 -18.77
CA VAL A 176 6.50 0.13 -18.74
C VAL A 176 5.58 0.51 -19.89
N ASP A 177 5.83 0.01 -21.11
CA ASP A 177 4.93 0.26 -22.25
C ASP A 177 3.53 -0.34 -22.01
N MET A 178 3.42 -1.49 -21.34
CA MET A 178 2.14 -2.08 -20.95
C MET A 178 1.42 -1.25 -19.88
N LEU A 179 2.14 -0.79 -18.85
CA LEU A 179 1.62 0.10 -17.82
C LEU A 179 1.09 1.39 -18.43
N GLU A 180 1.84 1.97 -19.36
CA GLU A 180 1.47 3.20 -20.06
C GLU A 180 0.26 3.02 -20.98
N LYS A 181 0.14 1.87 -21.65
CA LYS A 181 -1.00 1.57 -22.53
C LYS A 181 -2.27 1.18 -21.79
N SER A 182 -2.18 0.84 -20.51
CA SER A 182 -3.32 0.35 -19.75
C SER A 182 -4.37 1.43 -19.47
N ASP A 183 -4.07 2.73 -19.67
CA ASP A 183 -4.91 3.89 -19.31
C ASP A 183 -5.41 3.90 -17.85
N ILE A 184 -4.87 3.02 -16.99
CA ILE A 184 -5.20 2.94 -15.56
C ILE A 184 -4.36 3.99 -14.82
N PRO A 185 -4.98 4.94 -14.09
CA PRO A 185 -4.23 5.88 -13.27
C PRO A 185 -3.52 5.12 -12.14
N LEU A 186 -2.20 5.26 -12.07
CA LEU A 186 -1.40 4.67 -11.00
C LEU A 186 -1.70 5.37 -9.67
N LEU A 187 -2.53 4.72 -8.84
CA LEU A 187 -2.90 5.20 -7.51
C LEU A 187 -1.71 5.32 -6.56
N TYR A 188 -0.71 4.44 -6.73
CA TYR A 188 0.51 4.40 -5.94
C TYR A 188 1.75 4.29 -6.84
N PRO A 189 2.94 4.72 -6.35
CA PRO A 189 4.17 4.54 -7.10
C PRO A 189 4.45 3.06 -7.38
N VAL A 190 4.73 2.74 -8.63
CA VAL A 190 5.13 1.38 -9.04
C VAL A 190 6.64 1.25 -8.91
N VAL A 191 7.12 0.25 -8.18
CA VAL A 191 8.54 -0.08 -8.06
C VAL A 191 8.90 -1.16 -9.08
N LEU A 192 9.94 -0.90 -9.87
CA LEU A 192 10.44 -1.81 -10.89
C LEU A 192 11.93 -2.04 -10.70
N ILE A 193 12.32 -3.28 -10.42
CA ILE A 193 13.71 -3.69 -10.25
C ILE A 193 14.12 -4.48 -11.49
N SER A 194 14.98 -3.89 -12.32
CA SER A 194 15.64 -4.53 -13.45
C SER A 194 16.85 -5.33 -12.96
N VAL A 195 16.73 -6.65 -12.93
CA VAL A 195 17.77 -7.59 -12.52
C VAL A 195 18.53 -8.04 -13.75
N HIS A 196 19.82 -7.71 -13.80
CA HIS A 196 20.74 -8.16 -14.82
C HIS A 196 21.55 -9.35 -14.30
N LEU A 197 21.48 -10.49 -14.99
CA LEU A 197 22.28 -11.67 -14.65
C LEU A 197 23.60 -11.67 -15.41
N ASP A 198 24.70 -11.61 -14.68
CA ASP A 198 26.04 -11.80 -15.25
C ASP A 198 26.44 -13.27 -15.13
N ILE A 199 26.19 -14.02 -16.22
CA ILE A 199 26.57 -15.42 -16.38
C ILE A 199 27.98 -15.43 -17.01
N SER A 200 29.00 -15.21 -16.19
CA SER A 200 30.41 -15.18 -16.60
C SER A 200 31.22 -16.22 -15.82
N GLU A 201 32.04 -17.00 -16.52
CA GLU A 201 33.05 -17.89 -15.90
C GLU A 201 34.26 -17.09 -15.35
N ASN A 202 34.44 -15.84 -15.76
CA ASN A 202 35.57 -14.97 -15.37
C ASN A 202 35.15 -13.82 -14.46
N THR A 203 36.08 -13.43 -13.58
CA THR A 203 35.93 -12.58 -12.38
C THR A 203 35.68 -11.08 -12.61
N SER A 204 35.60 -10.57 -13.84
CA SER A 204 35.44 -9.14 -14.09
C SER A 204 34.02 -8.78 -14.55
N SER A 205 33.13 -8.52 -13.59
CA SER A 205 31.86 -7.84 -13.87
C SER A 205 32.09 -6.34 -14.04
N SER A 206 32.12 -5.87 -15.27
CA SER A 206 31.84 -4.46 -15.58
C SER A 206 30.53 -4.40 -16.35
N ILE A 207 29.50 -3.77 -15.77
CA ILE A 207 28.40 -3.23 -16.58
C ILE A 207 29.04 -2.15 -17.46
N GLY A 208 28.74 -2.17 -18.76
CA GLY A 208 29.22 -1.11 -19.65
C GLY A 208 28.70 0.24 -19.16
N MET A 209 29.56 1.28 -19.12
CA MET A 209 29.13 2.63 -18.72
C MET A 209 27.94 3.15 -19.55
N GLU A 210 27.79 2.66 -20.78
CA GLU A 210 26.65 2.93 -21.66
C GLU A 210 25.32 2.35 -21.12
N GLU A 211 25.32 1.15 -20.57
CA GLU A 211 24.13 0.50 -20.00
C GLU A 211 23.68 1.20 -18.72
N LEU A 212 24.63 1.55 -17.84
CA LEU A 212 24.36 2.36 -16.64
C LEU A 212 23.78 3.73 -16.99
N THR A 213 24.24 4.34 -18.08
CA THR A 213 23.70 5.61 -18.56
C THR A 213 22.29 5.44 -19.10
N ARG A 214 22.02 4.34 -19.82
CA ARG A 214 20.70 4.01 -20.37
C ARG A 214 19.67 3.81 -19.26
N ILE A 215 19.95 3.00 -18.23
CA ILE A 215 19.01 2.77 -17.12
C ILE A 215 18.74 4.04 -16.31
N LYS A 216 19.76 4.89 -16.09
CA LYS A 216 19.58 6.19 -15.42
C LYS A 216 18.68 7.12 -16.21
N LYS A 217 18.83 7.18 -17.54
CA LYS A 217 17.97 7.97 -18.42
C LYS A 217 16.53 7.46 -18.36
N PHE A 218 16.36 6.15 -18.49
CA PHE A 218 15.06 5.49 -18.43
C PHE A 218 14.34 5.71 -17.09
N ALA A 219 15.04 5.56 -15.97
CA ALA A 219 14.50 5.82 -14.62
C ALA A 219 14.02 7.27 -14.44
N ARG A 220 14.73 8.25 -15.03
CA ARG A 220 14.32 9.67 -14.97
C ARG A 220 13.05 9.95 -15.78
N GLU A 221 12.89 9.29 -16.92
CA GLU A 221 11.72 9.46 -17.79
C GLU A 221 10.48 8.81 -17.16
N THR A 222 10.62 7.59 -16.65
CA THR A 222 9.55 6.81 -16.01
C THR A 222 9.11 7.37 -14.65
N LYS A 223 10.02 8.03 -13.89
CA LYS A 223 9.66 8.72 -12.64
C LYS A 223 8.57 9.77 -12.82
N LYS A 224 8.50 10.44 -13.97
CA LYS A 224 7.43 11.41 -14.28
C LYS A 224 6.05 10.77 -14.36
N LYS A 225 6.00 9.46 -14.53
CA LYS A 225 4.80 8.63 -14.64
C LYS A 225 4.53 7.83 -13.36
N ASN A 226 5.13 8.22 -12.23
CA ASN A 226 5.01 7.53 -10.94
C ASN A 226 5.56 6.09 -10.94
N ILE A 227 6.55 5.81 -11.80
CA ILE A 227 7.24 4.52 -11.86
C ILE A 227 8.70 4.71 -11.41
N LEU A 228 9.12 3.95 -10.41
CA LEU A 228 10.43 4.00 -9.79
C LEU A 228 11.27 2.82 -10.28
N VAL A 229 12.20 3.08 -11.19
CA VAL A 229 13.05 2.04 -11.77
C VAL A 229 14.41 1.98 -11.06
N TYR A 230 14.80 0.77 -10.66
CA TYR A 230 16.08 0.45 -10.04
C TYR A 230 16.79 -0.66 -10.83
N GLY A 231 18.12 -0.65 -10.82
CA GLY A 231 18.94 -1.70 -11.41
C GLY A 231 19.61 -2.55 -10.34
N LEU A 232 19.60 -3.87 -10.50
CA LEU A 232 20.29 -4.83 -9.66
C LEU A 232 21.15 -5.75 -10.55
N LEU A 233 22.42 -5.93 -10.22
CA LEU A 233 23.31 -6.88 -10.90
C LEU A 233 23.51 -8.10 -10.02
N ILE A 234 23.23 -9.29 -10.53
CA ILE A 234 23.47 -10.54 -9.83
C ILE A 234 24.50 -11.34 -10.64
N GLN A 235 25.63 -11.65 -10.00
CA GLN A 235 26.60 -12.60 -10.54
C GLN A 235 26.08 -14.02 -10.30
N TYR A 236 25.81 -14.75 -11.38
CA TYR A 236 25.28 -16.11 -11.30
C TYR A 236 26.32 -17.08 -11.85
N LYS A 237 26.90 -17.89 -10.96
CA LYS A 237 27.81 -18.98 -11.33
C LYS A 237 27.00 -20.27 -11.47
N VAL A 238 27.03 -20.87 -12.65
CA VAL A 238 26.50 -22.22 -12.86
C VAL A 238 27.51 -23.20 -12.27
N CYS A 239 27.23 -23.77 -11.10
CA CYS A 239 28.00 -24.90 -10.59
C CYS A 239 27.58 -26.16 -11.36
N ASN A 240 28.37 -26.56 -12.36
CA ASN A 240 28.22 -27.86 -12.98
C ASN A 240 28.65 -28.93 -11.95
N TYR A 241 27.68 -29.58 -11.30
CA TYR A 241 27.95 -30.84 -10.61
C TYR A 241 28.09 -31.93 -11.68
N PHE A 242 29.31 -32.43 -11.85
CA PHE A 242 29.61 -33.69 -12.54
C PHE A 242 29.38 -34.87 -11.59
#